data_AF-A0A960KA00-F1
#
_entry.id   AF-A0A960KA00-F1
#
_cell.length_a   1.000
_cell.length_b   1.000
_cell.length_c   1.000
_cell.angle_alpha   90.00
_cell.angle_beta   90.00
_cell.angle_gamma   90.00
#
_symmetry.space_group_name_H-M   'P 1'
#
loop_
_entity.id
_entity.type
_entity.pdbx_description
1 polymer ?
#
loop_
_entity_poly.entity_id
_entity_poly.type
_entity_poly.pdbx_seq_one_letter_code
_entity_poly.pdbx_strand_id
1 'polypeptide(L)'
;MTRSDRHDVPLTTVDISRLIEALDSHEYWQLSEPTWRHSGAVILPSDDESLWEQRPAPNDEEQETISAIEQCRELADRLRLLIMEELRASGPARIDP
;
A
#
# COMPACT_ATOMS: atom_id res chain seq x y z
N MET A 1 -22.89 -26.57 1.56
CA MET A 1 -22.71 -25.25 0.94
C MET A 1 -22.64 -24.23 2.06
N THR A 2 -21.45 -23.87 2.50
CA THR A 2 -21.25 -22.86 3.55
C THR A 2 -21.50 -21.48 2.96
N ARG A 3 -22.62 -20.88 3.34
CA ARG A 3 -22.92 -19.47 3.07
C ARG A 3 -21.82 -18.66 3.75
N SER A 4 -20.97 -18.01 2.96
CA SER A 4 -19.97 -17.10 3.51
C SER A 4 -20.75 -15.92 4.10
N ASP A 5 -20.86 -15.87 5.43
CA ASP A 5 -21.43 -14.72 6.13
C ASP A 5 -20.49 -13.55 5.91
N ARG A 6 -20.83 -12.73 4.92
CA ARG A 6 -20.11 -11.53 4.59
C ARG A 6 -20.38 -10.51 5.70
N HIS A 7 -19.40 -10.36 6.59
CA HIS A 7 -19.41 -9.31 7.59
C HIS A 7 -18.78 -8.06 6.99
N ASP A 8 -19.63 -7.07 6.69
CA ASP A 8 -19.16 -5.76 6.27
C ASP A 8 -18.78 -4.93 7.51
N VAL A 9 -17.57 -4.38 7.53
CA VAL A 9 -17.10 -3.46 8.56
C VAL A 9 -17.02 -2.06 7.94
N PRO A 10 -17.85 -1.09 8.39
CA PRO A 10 -17.77 0.26 7.87
C PRO A 10 -16.46 0.91 8.32
N LEU A 11 -15.71 1.48 7.37
CA LEU A 11 -14.46 2.20 7.63
C LEU A 11 -14.67 3.67 7.29
N THR A 12 -14.25 4.57 8.19
CA THR A 12 -14.20 6.00 7.88
C THR A 12 -12.96 6.34 7.05
N THR A 13 -12.93 7.52 6.43
CA THR A 13 -11.73 8.04 5.75
C THR A 13 -10.50 8.06 6.66
N VAL A 14 -10.70 8.33 7.95
CA VAL A 14 -9.60 8.32 8.95
C VAL A 14 -9.09 6.90 9.18
N ASP A 15 -9.97 5.91 9.27
CA ASP A 15 -9.56 4.50 9.42
C ASP A 15 -8.80 4.02 8.19
N ILE A 16 -9.28 4.35 7.00
CA ILE A 16 -8.60 4.03 5.74
C ILE A 16 -7.22 4.70 5.70
N SER A 17 -7.12 5.96 6.12
CA SER A 17 -5.83 6.67 6.18
C SER A 17 -4.84 5.99 7.13
N ARG A 18 -5.29 5.52 8.29
CA ARG A 18 -4.46 4.76 9.24
C ARG A 18 -4.02 3.41 8.69
N LEU A 19 -4.89 2.73 7.93
CA LEU A 19 -4.54 1.47 7.28
C LEU A 19 -3.46 1.68 6.22
N ILE A 20 -3.56 2.74 5.43
CA ILE A 20 -2.53 3.11 4.45
C ILE A 20 -1.19 3.37 5.17
N GLU A 21 -1.19 4.19 6.23
CA GLU A 21 0.02 4.46 7.01
C GLU A 21 0.64 3.19 7.60
N ALA A 22 -0.21 2.26 8.08
CA ALA A 22 0.24 0.97 8.60
C ALA A 22 0.87 0.10 7.51
N LEU A 23 0.31 0.08 6.29
CA LEU A 23 0.87 -0.65 5.15
C LEU A 23 2.22 -0.06 4.72
N ASP A 24 2.29 1.27 4.55
CA ASP A 24 3.52 1.97 4.19
C ASP A 24 4.62 1.72 5.27
N SER A 25 4.23 1.73 6.55
CA SER A 25 5.14 1.42 7.66
C SER A 25 5.58 -0.04 7.69
N HIS A 26 4.69 -0.97 7.37
CA HIS A 26 4.98 -2.40 7.34
C HIS A 26 5.98 -2.74 6.22
N GLU A 27 5.75 -2.19 5.02
CA GLU A 27 6.70 -2.23 3.91
C GLU A 27 8.08 -1.73 4.34
N TYR A 28 8.13 -0.52 4.90
CA TYR A 28 9.40 0.11 5.21
C TYR A 28 10.14 -0.55 6.37
N TRP A 29 9.46 -0.87 7.48
CA TRP A 29 10.14 -1.33 8.69
C TRP A 29 10.26 -2.84 8.82
N GLN A 30 9.26 -3.59 8.36
CA GLN A 30 9.13 -5.02 8.66
C GLN A 30 9.49 -5.92 7.48
N LEU A 31 9.13 -5.53 6.25
CA LEU A 31 9.36 -6.35 5.06
C LEU A 31 10.69 -6.02 4.36
N SER A 32 10.97 -4.73 4.14
CA SER A 32 12.14 -4.38 3.34
C SER A 32 13.47 -4.58 4.06
N GLU A 33 14.44 -5.10 3.32
CA GLU A 33 15.83 -5.08 3.75
C GLU A 33 16.40 -3.65 3.72
N PRO A 34 17.26 -3.24 4.67
CA PRO A 34 17.83 -1.90 4.70
C PRO A 34 18.55 -1.50 3.40
N THR A 35 19.16 -2.46 2.72
CA THR A 35 19.86 -2.23 1.44
C THR A 35 18.89 -1.86 0.31
N TRP A 36 17.61 -2.19 0.42
CA TRP A 36 16.59 -1.87 -0.58
C TRP A 36 16.03 -0.46 -0.39
N ARG A 37 16.45 0.26 0.66
CA ARG A 37 15.97 1.59 0.97
C ARG A 37 16.86 2.67 0.36
N HIS A 38 16.26 3.62 -0.32
CA HIS A 38 16.96 4.75 -0.92
C HIS A 38 16.14 6.03 -0.76
N SER A 39 16.76 7.11 -0.26
CA SER A 39 16.11 8.41 -0.04
C SER A 39 14.79 8.35 0.74
N GLY A 40 14.67 7.41 1.69
CA GLY A 40 13.47 7.24 2.53
C GLY A 40 12.34 6.43 1.90
N ALA A 41 12.56 5.79 0.75
CA ALA A 41 11.62 4.86 0.13
C ALA A 41 12.24 3.47 0.01
N VAL A 42 11.40 2.43 -0.06
CA VAL A 42 11.83 1.09 -0.49
C VAL A 42 11.81 1.07 -2.02
N ILE A 43 12.90 0.65 -2.64
CA ILE A 43 13.01 0.54 -4.09
C ILE A 43 13.03 -0.93 -4.46
N LEU A 44 11.99 -1.39 -5.12
CA LEU A 44 11.89 -2.73 -5.70
C LEU A 44 12.47 -2.74 -7.13
N PRO A 45 12.75 -3.92 -7.70
CA PRO A 45 13.22 -4.02 -9.08
C PRO A 45 12.28 -3.35 -10.09
N SER A 46 10.97 -3.44 -9.84
CA SER A 46 9.92 -2.84 -10.68
C SER A 46 9.85 -1.31 -10.58
N ASP A 47 10.40 -0.71 -9.53
CA ASP A 47 10.45 0.74 -9.36
C ASP A 47 11.62 1.36 -10.15
N ASP A 48 12.80 0.73 -10.04
CA ASP A 48 14.03 1.20 -10.66
C ASP A 48 15.02 0.04 -10.85
N GLU A 49 15.03 -0.55 -12.04
CA GLU A 49 15.94 -1.64 -12.40
C GLU A 49 17.41 -1.23 -12.26
N SER A 50 17.76 0.04 -12.50
CA SER A 50 19.15 0.52 -12.48
C SER A 50 19.79 0.47 -11.10
N LEU A 51 18.98 0.61 -10.04
CA LEU A 51 19.41 0.46 -8.64
C LEU A 51 19.56 -1.01 -8.21
N TRP A 52 19.09 -1.94 -9.05
CA TRP A 52 19.15 -3.38 -8.85
C TRP A 52 20.14 -4.09 -9.79
N GLU A 53 20.59 -3.48 -10.89
CA GLU A 53 21.50 -4.07 -11.88
C GLU A 53 22.79 -4.69 -11.29
N GLN A 54 23.30 -4.10 -10.21
CA GLN A 54 24.55 -4.55 -9.56
C GLN A 54 24.32 -5.56 -8.44
N ARG A 55 23.05 -5.88 -8.13
CA ARG A 55 22.68 -6.82 -7.08
C ARG A 55 22.61 -8.24 -7.66
N PRO A 56 22.86 -9.28 -6.85
CA PRO A 56 22.46 -10.62 -7.20
C PRO A 56 20.96 -10.68 -7.52
N ALA A 57 20.57 -11.61 -8.38
CA ALA A 57 19.15 -11.92 -8.54
C ALA A 57 18.55 -12.32 -7.18
N PRO A 58 17.31 -11.87 -6.85
CA PRO A 58 16.65 -12.24 -5.61
C PRO A 58 16.57 -13.76 -5.47
N ASN A 59 16.86 -14.25 -4.27
CA ASN A 59 16.55 -15.63 -3.93
C ASN A 59 15.04 -15.81 -3.66
N ASP A 60 14.58 -17.04 -3.42
CA ASP A 60 13.17 -17.35 -3.23
C ASP A 60 12.52 -16.56 -2.08
N GLU A 61 13.20 -16.39 -0.94
CA GLU A 61 12.71 -15.64 0.22
C GLU A 61 12.63 -14.12 -0.08
N GLU A 62 13.64 -13.59 -0.77
CA GLU A 62 13.62 -12.19 -1.22
C GLU A 62 12.50 -11.96 -2.24
N GLN A 63 12.26 -12.92 -3.13
CA GLN A 63 11.19 -12.85 -4.11
C GLN A 63 9.81 -12.88 -3.45
N GLU A 64 9.61 -13.72 -2.44
CA GLU A 64 8.39 -13.73 -1.62
C GLU A 64 8.18 -12.38 -0.91
N THR A 65 9.25 -11.80 -0.37
CA THR A 65 9.21 -10.49 0.30
C THR A 65 8.87 -9.37 -0.68
N ILE A 66 9.47 -9.35 -1.87
CA ILE A 66 9.14 -8.41 -2.95
C ILE A 66 7.64 -8.51 -3.28
N SER A 67 7.12 -9.72 -3.48
CA SER A 67 5.69 -9.93 -3.76
C SER A 67 4.79 -9.48 -2.61
N ALA A 68 5.21 -9.64 -1.34
CA ALA A 68 4.46 -9.15 -0.19
C ALA A 68 4.41 -7.60 -0.14
N ILE A 69 5.53 -6.94 -0.48
CA ILE A 69 5.58 -5.47 -0.59
C ILE A 69 4.66 -4.98 -1.72
N GLU A 70 4.72 -5.61 -2.89
CA GLU A 70 3.85 -5.26 -4.03
C GLU A 70 2.35 -5.39 -3.66
N GLN A 71 1.97 -6.43 -2.92
CA GLN A 71 0.61 -6.59 -2.42
C GLN A 71 0.21 -5.50 -1.41
N CYS A 72 1.13 -5.08 -0.53
CA CYS A 72 0.88 -3.97 0.39
C CYS A 72 0.62 -2.66 -0.37
N ARG A 73 1.44 -2.37 -1.39
CA ARG A 73 1.29 -1.19 -2.25
C ARG A 73 -0.01 -1.20 -3.03
N GLU A 74 -0.36 -2.33 -3.65
CA GLU A 74 -1.62 -2.47 -4.39
C GLU A 74 -2.84 -2.24 -3.47
N LEU A 75 -2.80 -2.77 -2.24
CA LEU A 75 -3.86 -2.52 -1.27
C LEU A 75 -3.91 -1.05 -0.86
N ALA A 76 -2.76 -0.44 -0.54
CA ALA A 76 -2.68 0.97 -0.18
C ALA A 76 -3.22 1.88 -1.29
N ASP A 77 -2.90 1.61 -2.55
CA ASP A 77 -3.39 2.37 -3.70
C ASP A 77 -4.90 2.24 -3.91
N ARG A 78 -5.45 1.03 -3.75
CA ARG A 78 -6.91 0.83 -3.77
C ARG A 78 -7.59 1.61 -2.66
N LEU A 79 -7.01 1.64 -1.46
CA LEU A 79 -7.54 2.42 -0.33
C LEU A 79 -7.47 3.94 -0.61
N ARG A 80 -6.39 4.43 -1.22
CA ARG A 80 -6.25 5.84 -1.64
C ARG A 80 -7.31 6.23 -2.66
N LEU A 81 -7.64 5.34 -3.61
CA LEU A 81 -8.71 5.56 -4.60
C LEU A 81 -10.08 5.70 -3.92
N LEU A 82 -10.40 4.87 -2.93
CA LEU A 82 -11.65 4.97 -2.17
C LEU A 82 -11.78 6.31 -1.45
N ILE A 83 -10.70 6.80 -0.82
CA ILE A 83 -10.68 8.14 -0.21
C ILE A 83 -10.98 9.22 -1.25
N MET A 84 -10.35 9.15 -2.43
CA MET A 84 -10.55 10.14 -3.49
C MET A 84 -11.98 10.11 -4.08
N GLU A 85 -12.63 8.94 -4.11
CA GLU A 85 -14.03 8.82 -4.52
C GLU A 85 -14.98 9.43 -3.49
N GLU A 86 -14.77 9.16 -2.20
CA GLU A 86 -15.58 9.72 -1.11
C GLU A 86 -15.48 11.26 -1.05
N LEU A 87 -14.27 11.80 -1.21
CA LEU A 87 -14.04 13.25 -1.25
C LEU A 87 -14.75 13.91 -2.45
N ARG A 88 -14.77 13.25 -3.61
CA ARG A 88 -15.50 13.73 -4.79
C ARG A 88 -17.01 13.66 -4.59
N ALA A 89 -17.52 12.62 -3.93
CA ALA A 89 -18.93 12.46 -3.63
C ALA A 89 -19.45 13.49 -2.59
N SER A 90 -18.57 13.96 -1.69
CA SER A 90 -18.93 14.86 -0.60
C SER A 90 -19.24 16.31 -1.02
N GLY A 91 -18.82 16.76 -2.22
CA GLY A 91 -19.17 18.07 -2.81
C GLY A 91 -18.78 19.31 -1.97
N PRO A 92 -18.81 20.53 -2.54
CA PRO A 92 -18.69 21.73 -1.70
C PRO A 92 -19.96 21.86 -0.84
N ALA A 93 -19.78 22.09 0.47
CA ALA A 93 -20.89 22.45 1.34
C ALA A 93 -21.64 23.64 0.71
N ARG A 94 -22.93 23.49 0.44
CA ARG A 94 -23.80 24.60 0.06
C ARG A 94 -23.73 25.63 1.17
N ILE A 95 -22.99 26.72 0.93
CA ILE A 95 -23.10 27.92 1.74
C ILE A 95 -24.39 28.58 1.25
N ASP A 96 -25.50 28.32 1.93
CA ASP A 96 -26.73 29.07 1.70
C ASP A 96 -26.51 30.53 2.17
N PRO A 97 -26.91 31.52 1.36
CA PRO A 97 -26.65 32.94 1.60
C PRO A 97 -27.49 33.55 2.73
#